data_AF-A0A167FCB6-F1
#
_entry.id   AF-A0A167FCB6-F1
#
_cell.length_a   1.000
_cell.length_b   1.000
_cell.length_c   1.000
_cell.angle_alpha   90.00
_cell.angle_beta   90.00
_cell.angle_gamma   90.00
#
_symmetry.space_group_name_H-M   'P 1'
#
loop_
_entity.id
_entity.type
_entity.pdbx_description
1 polymer ?
#
loop_
_entity_poly.entity_id
_entity_poly.type
_entity_poly.pdbx_seq_one_letter_code
_entity_poly.pdbx_strand_id
1 'polypeptide(L)'
;MMIQQFVTFWHGCPPGLKEAYSSFAVQSFVALAYSLNRYIGHAPSRQGIQKFVPWAILNLTGTFVVHLLCLKLLSPDYGRSISVTGFPSLKRFLFEVLGSLLVFEVLFYYIHRLMHTRLFYKPVHLMHHRMTDKVCLGAFYVHPVEFLMVGFGGFMGTIALTRTHFPTMLFLGVVAELAGLYFHELGEVAGVMNHESHHVQGRKNFGSIGLMDVLHGTFMKTSELSASLEQSIDLVWEDMSDFVDPFGDRRGSLFDSVWTFDLDKDLLYLRKSDQYCLVSLELARKRLLTLDDFELLNSPRQLSVEEQSLPGPYWEPKLDLAPREKSFIGKILRDFGFTWRHILRRPMNTTTFLQLAYATMWISTLDFIIVERMGFEHVTTRGPYVDVVDLPSWETPKATLVKAGSCWFALAQETLEGLEMVQSHMTSQLEGSTTDVRTYAILTLRCIILCQVQGSKLIWTRSEALFDDDSTSDTAIDMIIWATNTTSAEQQPNAISSLPVEIQDKVLYCATTSFIASAKLGCELGLGSPLSWVDGGLQIMLQGVKRHRTESSPVESQIHFGRIMSGLSYKPERNDRILPVSRFLVGKLGRG
;
A
#
# COMPACT_ATOMS: atom_id res chain seq x y z
N MET A 1 -3.26 54.48 -10.44
CA MET A 1 -2.83 54.40 -11.84
C MET A 1 -2.93 52.98 -12.41
N MET A 2 -2.29 51.98 -11.79
CA MET A 2 -2.27 50.58 -12.27
C MET A 2 -3.65 49.88 -12.32
N ILE A 3 -4.50 50.04 -11.29
CA ILE A 3 -5.85 49.45 -11.26
C ILE A 3 -6.74 50.03 -12.37
N GLN A 4 -6.66 51.34 -12.58
CA GLN A 4 -7.50 52.03 -13.57
C GLN A 4 -7.08 51.67 -15.00
N GLN A 5 -5.77 51.54 -15.26
CA GLN A 5 -5.23 51.01 -16.52
C GLN A 5 -5.68 49.57 -16.77
N PHE A 6 -5.68 48.72 -15.74
CA PHE A 6 -6.19 47.35 -15.84
C PHE A 6 -7.69 47.29 -16.13
N VAL A 7 -8.50 48.11 -15.46
CA VAL A 7 -9.96 48.19 -15.69
C VAL A 7 -10.26 48.64 -17.11
N THR A 8 -9.58 49.68 -17.62
CA THR A 8 -9.75 50.15 -18.99
C THR A 8 -9.34 49.09 -20.02
N PHE A 9 -8.21 48.41 -19.79
CA PHE A 9 -7.77 47.28 -20.61
C PHE A 9 -8.80 46.14 -20.60
N TRP A 10 -9.27 45.73 -19.42
CA TRP A 10 -10.23 44.66 -19.24
C TRP A 10 -11.56 44.96 -19.94
N HIS A 11 -12.08 46.17 -19.82
CA HIS A 11 -13.31 46.55 -20.53
C HIS A 11 -13.14 46.49 -22.06
N GLY A 12 -11.96 46.85 -22.57
CA GLY A 12 -11.61 46.79 -23.99
C GLY A 12 -11.39 45.38 -24.55
N CYS A 13 -11.22 44.36 -23.70
CA CYS A 13 -11.00 42.99 -24.16
C CYS A 13 -12.24 42.40 -24.86
N PRO A 14 -12.05 41.65 -25.98
CA PRO A 14 -13.09 40.84 -26.60
C PRO A 14 -13.73 39.85 -25.61
N PRO A 15 -15.02 39.51 -25.77
CA PRO A 15 -15.72 38.58 -24.89
C PRO A 15 -15.04 37.22 -24.73
N GLY A 16 -14.51 36.63 -25.80
CA GLY A 16 -13.82 35.34 -25.74
C GLY A 16 -12.55 35.40 -24.88
N LEU A 17 -11.77 36.50 -24.98
CA LEU A 17 -10.61 36.66 -24.10
C LEU A 17 -11.02 36.81 -22.65
N LYS A 18 -12.08 37.58 -22.36
CA LYS A 18 -12.62 37.68 -20.99
C LYS A 18 -12.98 36.29 -20.45
N GLU A 19 -13.61 35.45 -21.26
CA GLU A 19 -13.96 34.08 -20.89
C GLU A 19 -12.75 33.22 -20.52
N ALA A 20 -11.76 33.14 -21.42
CA ALA A 20 -10.58 32.30 -21.20
C ALA A 20 -9.75 32.78 -20.01
N TYR A 21 -9.47 34.08 -19.91
CA TYR A 21 -8.67 34.64 -18.83
C TYR A 21 -9.38 34.54 -17.47
N SER A 22 -10.70 34.81 -17.41
CA SER A 22 -11.44 34.66 -16.16
C SER A 22 -11.53 33.20 -15.72
N SER A 23 -11.73 32.26 -16.66
CA SER A 23 -11.79 30.83 -16.33
C SER A 23 -10.45 30.35 -15.77
N PHE A 24 -9.34 30.68 -16.44
CA PHE A 24 -8.00 30.33 -15.98
C PHE A 24 -7.64 30.96 -14.63
N ALA A 25 -7.97 32.24 -14.44
CA ALA A 25 -7.70 32.94 -13.20
C ALA A 25 -8.50 32.36 -12.02
N VAL A 26 -9.79 32.08 -12.23
CA VAL A 26 -10.65 31.48 -11.20
C VAL A 26 -10.16 30.08 -10.86
N GLN A 27 -9.87 29.24 -11.86
CA GLN A 27 -9.40 27.88 -11.62
C GLN A 27 -8.07 27.85 -10.87
N SER A 28 -7.10 28.63 -11.36
CA SER A 28 -5.79 28.73 -10.70
C SER A 28 -5.91 29.22 -9.26
N PHE A 29 -6.82 30.17 -9.00
CA PHE A 29 -7.07 30.67 -7.65
C PHE A 29 -7.71 29.62 -6.74
N VAL A 30 -8.72 28.88 -7.21
CA VAL A 30 -9.37 27.82 -6.43
C VAL A 30 -8.40 26.69 -6.12
N ALA A 31 -7.70 26.16 -7.13
CA ALA A 31 -6.66 25.15 -6.95
C ALA A 31 -5.60 25.59 -5.93
N LEU A 32 -5.09 26.82 -6.06
CA LEU A 32 -4.08 27.37 -5.16
C LEU A 32 -4.61 27.55 -3.74
N ALA A 33 -5.77 28.18 -3.58
CA ALA A 33 -6.36 28.46 -2.27
C ALA A 33 -6.67 27.16 -1.51
N TYR A 34 -7.27 26.19 -2.20
CA TYR A 34 -7.57 24.88 -1.63
C TYR A 34 -6.28 24.15 -1.23
N SER A 35 -5.29 24.13 -2.12
CA SER A 35 -3.99 23.49 -1.86
C SER A 35 -3.24 24.13 -0.70
N LEU A 36 -3.22 25.47 -0.61
CA LEU A 36 -2.59 26.19 0.49
C LEU A 36 -3.26 25.88 1.83
N ASN A 37 -4.59 25.89 1.86
CA ASN A 37 -5.36 25.54 3.04
C ASN A 37 -5.00 24.12 3.54
N ARG A 38 -4.94 23.15 2.63
CA ARG A 38 -4.55 21.76 2.96
C ARG A 38 -3.07 21.63 3.34
N TYR A 39 -2.17 22.30 2.62
CA TYR A 39 -0.72 22.27 2.87
C TYR A 39 -0.34 22.81 4.25
N ILE A 40 -1.03 23.86 4.70
CA ILE A 40 -0.85 24.46 6.03
C ILE A 40 -1.40 23.52 7.11
N GLY A 41 -2.60 22.96 6.90
CA GLY A 41 -3.31 22.17 7.91
C GLY A 41 -2.91 20.70 8.06
N HIS A 42 -2.31 20.06 7.04
CA HIS A 42 -2.10 18.60 7.02
C HIS A 42 -0.67 18.24 6.58
N ALA A 43 0.19 17.84 7.52
CA ALA A 43 1.58 17.45 7.25
C ALA A 43 1.74 16.29 6.22
N PRO A 44 0.88 15.26 6.20
CA PRO A 44 0.91 14.20 5.17
C PRO A 44 0.67 14.72 3.75
N SER A 45 -0.12 15.80 3.59
CA SER A 45 -0.47 16.34 2.27
C SER A 45 0.69 17.06 1.58
N ARG A 46 1.73 17.48 2.32
CA ARG A 46 2.83 18.31 1.79
C ARG A 46 3.69 17.61 0.75
N GLN A 47 4.04 16.35 0.99
CA GLN A 47 4.84 15.55 0.04
C GLN A 47 4.03 15.21 -1.22
N GLY A 48 2.74 14.89 -1.06
CA GLY A 48 1.84 14.66 -2.18
C GLY A 48 1.68 15.90 -3.06
N ILE A 49 1.42 17.06 -2.45
CA ILE A 49 1.27 18.34 -3.18
C ILE A 49 2.51 18.62 -4.05
N GLN A 50 3.73 18.47 -3.54
CA GLN A 50 4.95 18.70 -4.32
C GLN A 50 5.07 17.81 -5.57
N LYS A 51 4.64 16.56 -5.48
CA LYS A 51 4.64 15.60 -6.60
C LYS A 51 3.63 15.98 -7.69
N PHE A 52 2.49 16.56 -7.32
CA PHE A 52 1.37 16.82 -8.23
C PHE A 52 1.32 18.24 -8.79
N VAL A 53 2.00 19.20 -8.16
CA VAL A 53 2.09 20.59 -8.65
C VAL A 53 2.54 20.70 -10.12
N PRO A 54 3.56 19.98 -10.62
CA PRO A 54 3.96 20.08 -12.03
C PRO A 54 2.84 19.67 -12.99
N TRP A 55 2.07 18.63 -12.64
CA TRP A 55 0.95 18.14 -13.43
C TRP A 55 -0.23 19.12 -13.40
N ALA A 56 -0.52 19.70 -12.24
CA ALA A 56 -1.52 20.76 -12.12
C ALA A 56 -1.17 21.98 -12.98
N ILE A 57 0.08 22.46 -12.93
CA ILE A 57 0.54 23.57 -13.76
C ILE A 57 0.43 23.22 -15.25
N LEU A 58 0.88 22.03 -15.64
CA LEU A 58 0.84 21.57 -17.04
C LEU A 58 -0.61 21.51 -17.54
N ASN A 59 -1.51 20.88 -16.79
CA ASN A 59 -2.89 20.67 -17.18
C ASN A 59 -3.68 21.99 -17.24
N LEU A 60 -3.57 22.85 -16.22
CA LEU A 60 -4.23 24.17 -16.20
C LEU A 60 -3.72 25.07 -17.33
N THR A 61 -2.40 25.12 -17.55
CA THR A 61 -1.81 25.92 -18.63
C THR A 61 -2.20 25.36 -20.00
N GLY A 62 -2.16 24.03 -20.15
CA GLY A 62 -2.58 23.35 -21.37
C GLY A 62 -4.03 23.63 -21.73
N THR A 63 -4.95 23.57 -20.75
CA THR A 63 -6.35 23.92 -20.97
C THR A 63 -6.54 25.38 -21.36
N PHE A 64 -5.80 26.29 -20.75
CA PHE A 64 -5.87 27.70 -21.11
C PHE A 64 -5.44 27.95 -22.56
N VAL A 65 -4.33 27.34 -22.99
CA VAL A 65 -3.86 27.42 -24.38
C VAL A 65 -4.90 26.81 -25.34
N VAL A 66 -5.44 25.63 -25.02
CA VAL A 66 -6.47 24.99 -25.86
C VAL A 66 -7.74 25.83 -25.92
N HIS A 67 -8.18 26.44 -24.81
CA HIS A 67 -9.33 27.35 -24.79
C HIS A 67 -9.13 28.55 -25.72
N LEU A 68 -7.95 29.19 -25.66
CA LEU A 68 -7.61 30.28 -26.58
C LEU A 68 -7.60 29.81 -28.05
N LEU A 69 -7.07 28.61 -28.33
CA LEU A 69 -7.09 28.03 -29.68
C LEU A 69 -8.53 27.78 -30.15
N CYS A 70 -9.39 27.19 -29.32
CA CYS A 70 -10.80 27.01 -29.64
C CYS A 70 -11.49 28.33 -29.95
N LEU A 71 -11.25 29.38 -29.15
CA LEU A 71 -11.82 30.70 -29.38
C LEU A 71 -11.28 31.34 -30.66
N LYS A 72 -9.97 31.21 -30.95
CA LYS A 72 -9.36 31.70 -32.19
C LYS A 72 -9.98 31.03 -33.42
N LEU A 73 -10.27 29.73 -33.34
CA LEU A 73 -10.94 28.97 -34.41
C LEU A 73 -12.39 29.39 -34.58
N LEU A 74 -13.12 29.69 -33.50
CA LEU A 74 -14.51 30.16 -33.55
C LEU A 74 -14.63 31.61 -34.02
N SER A 75 -13.65 32.45 -33.67
CA SER A 75 -13.60 33.87 -33.98
C SER A 75 -12.14 34.34 -33.97
N PRO A 76 -11.51 34.62 -35.13
CA PRO A 76 -10.12 35.03 -35.20
C PRO A 76 -9.77 36.25 -34.33
N ASP A 77 -10.69 37.18 -34.12
CA ASP A 77 -10.47 38.35 -33.25
C ASP A 77 -10.96 38.15 -31.81
N TYR A 78 -11.28 36.91 -31.43
CA TYR A 78 -11.83 36.54 -30.12
C TYR A 78 -13.14 37.27 -29.74
N GLY A 79 -13.81 37.88 -30.73
CA GLY A 79 -15.07 38.62 -30.56
C GLY A 79 -16.25 37.75 -30.11
N ARG A 80 -16.18 36.43 -30.30
CA ARG A 80 -17.17 35.47 -29.80
C ARG A 80 -16.65 34.69 -28.60
N SER A 81 -17.57 34.41 -27.69
CA SER A 81 -17.39 33.58 -26.49
C SER A 81 -18.13 32.25 -26.68
N ILE A 82 -17.72 31.18 -25.99
CA ILE A 82 -18.47 29.92 -26.00
C ILE A 82 -19.72 30.05 -25.11
N SER A 83 -19.59 30.73 -23.98
CA SER A 83 -20.68 31.16 -23.11
C SER A 83 -21.44 32.36 -23.67
N VAL A 84 -22.65 32.58 -23.16
CA VAL A 84 -23.48 33.73 -23.52
C VAL A 84 -23.06 34.95 -22.70
N THR A 85 -22.83 36.08 -23.36
CA THR A 85 -22.46 37.33 -22.69
C THR A 85 -23.63 37.94 -21.93
N GLY A 86 -23.37 38.52 -20.76
CA GLY A 86 -24.38 39.22 -19.94
C GLY A 86 -24.78 38.44 -18.68
N PHE A 87 -25.57 39.08 -17.83
CA PHE A 87 -26.05 38.46 -16.58
C PHE A 87 -27.42 37.81 -16.80
N PRO A 88 -27.60 36.54 -16.41
CA PRO A 88 -28.90 35.88 -16.47
C PRO A 88 -29.83 36.44 -15.40
N SER A 89 -31.14 36.36 -15.64
CA SER A 89 -32.13 36.51 -14.56
C SER A 89 -32.00 35.35 -13.57
N LEU A 90 -32.46 35.52 -12.32
CA LEU A 90 -32.39 34.45 -11.31
C LEU A 90 -33.05 33.14 -11.77
N LYS A 91 -34.22 33.22 -12.41
CA LYS A 91 -34.90 32.04 -12.97
C LYS A 91 -34.06 31.37 -14.06
N ARG A 92 -33.44 32.16 -14.93
CA ARG A 92 -32.57 31.65 -16.00
C ARG A 92 -31.30 31.01 -15.42
N PHE A 93 -30.69 31.65 -14.43
CA PHE A 93 -29.53 31.12 -13.72
C PHE A 93 -29.82 29.72 -13.12
N LEU A 94 -30.92 29.57 -12.38
CA LEU A 94 -31.30 28.28 -11.78
C LEU A 94 -31.54 27.20 -12.85
N PHE A 95 -32.22 27.56 -13.95
CA PHE A 95 -32.44 26.64 -15.06
C PHE A 95 -31.14 26.23 -15.76
N GLU A 96 -30.22 27.17 -15.95
CA GLU A 96 -28.91 26.90 -16.55
C GLU A 96 -28.03 26.03 -15.66
N VAL A 97 -28.07 26.23 -14.35
CA VAL A 97 -27.36 25.38 -13.39
C VAL A 97 -27.89 23.95 -13.49
N LEU A 98 -29.20 23.75 -13.34
CA LEU A 98 -29.79 22.40 -13.38
C LEU A 98 -29.58 21.72 -14.74
N GLY A 99 -29.84 22.44 -15.84
CA GLY A 99 -29.66 21.91 -17.18
C GLY A 99 -28.20 21.57 -17.50
N SER A 100 -27.25 22.41 -17.08
CA SER A 100 -25.83 22.15 -17.29
C SER A 100 -25.33 20.98 -16.44
N LEU A 101 -25.81 20.82 -15.20
CA LEU A 101 -25.45 19.65 -14.38
C LEU A 101 -25.91 18.34 -15.04
N LEU A 102 -27.13 18.30 -15.59
CA LEU A 102 -27.64 17.11 -16.28
C LEU A 102 -26.87 16.81 -17.58
N VAL A 103 -26.59 17.83 -18.39
CA VAL A 103 -25.82 17.65 -19.63
C VAL A 103 -24.37 17.25 -19.34
N PHE A 104 -23.77 17.86 -18.31
CA PHE A 104 -22.43 17.50 -17.86
C PHE A 104 -22.37 16.05 -17.38
N GLU A 105 -23.35 15.61 -16.59
CA GLU A 105 -23.45 14.22 -16.14
C GLU A 105 -23.48 13.23 -17.31
N VAL A 106 -24.24 13.54 -18.37
CA VAL A 106 -24.30 12.71 -19.59
C VAL A 106 -22.95 12.70 -20.32
N LEU A 107 -22.35 13.87 -20.57
CA LEU A 107 -21.08 13.97 -21.29
C LEU A 107 -19.93 13.32 -20.51
N PHE A 108 -19.85 13.62 -19.21
CA PHE A 108 -18.84 13.06 -18.32
C PHE A 108 -18.91 11.53 -18.32
N TYR A 109 -20.11 10.96 -18.14
CA TYR A 109 -20.31 9.51 -18.14
C TYR A 109 -19.76 8.85 -19.41
N TYR A 110 -20.14 9.34 -20.60
CA TYR A 110 -19.74 8.69 -21.84
C TYR A 110 -18.27 8.92 -22.19
N ILE A 111 -17.73 10.11 -21.95
CA ILE A 111 -16.31 10.38 -22.19
C ILE A 111 -15.44 9.59 -21.21
N HIS A 112 -15.83 9.53 -19.93
CA HIS A 112 -15.12 8.75 -18.94
C HIS A 112 -15.20 7.25 -19.24
N ARG A 113 -16.38 6.73 -19.62
CA ARG A 113 -16.52 5.34 -20.06
C ARG A 113 -15.70 5.03 -21.33
N LEU A 114 -15.53 5.99 -22.24
CA LEU A 114 -14.63 5.87 -23.39
C LEU A 114 -13.16 5.73 -22.95
N MET A 115 -12.74 6.46 -21.91
CA MET A 115 -11.39 6.35 -21.33
C MET A 115 -11.09 4.92 -20.81
N HIS A 116 -12.12 4.15 -20.46
CA HIS A 116 -12.00 2.74 -20.04
C HIS A 116 -11.95 1.71 -21.17
N THR A 117 -11.96 2.16 -22.42
CA THR A 117 -11.74 1.26 -23.56
C THR A 117 -10.26 0.92 -23.72
N ARG A 118 -9.94 -0.22 -24.36
CA ARG A 118 -8.53 -0.65 -24.59
C ARG A 118 -7.65 0.43 -25.22
N LEU A 119 -8.22 1.28 -26.08
CA LEU A 119 -7.49 2.32 -26.81
C LEU A 119 -7.01 3.45 -25.90
N PHE A 120 -7.81 3.83 -24.89
CA PHE A 120 -7.53 4.98 -24.04
C PHE A 120 -7.06 4.58 -22.63
N TYR A 121 -7.47 3.41 -22.14
CA TYR A 121 -7.19 3.03 -20.75
C TYR A 121 -5.68 2.95 -20.47
N LYS A 122 -4.97 2.04 -21.15
CA LYS A 122 -3.52 1.85 -20.91
C LYS A 122 -2.67 3.12 -21.14
N PRO A 123 -2.83 3.88 -22.24
CA PRO A 123 -1.96 5.02 -22.51
C PRO A 123 -2.36 6.32 -21.78
N VAL A 124 -3.63 6.48 -21.42
CA VAL A 124 -4.16 7.76 -20.92
C VAL A 124 -4.71 7.58 -19.51
N HIS A 125 -5.73 6.73 -19.34
CA HIS A 125 -6.50 6.68 -18.10
C HIS A 125 -5.87 5.86 -16.96
N LEU A 126 -4.95 4.95 -17.28
CA LEU A 126 -4.26 4.14 -16.29
C LEU A 126 -3.40 5.00 -15.36
N MET A 127 -2.91 6.16 -15.82
CA MET A 127 -2.21 7.11 -14.97
C MET A 127 -3.11 7.61 -13.84
N HIS A 128 -4.36 7.94 -14.15
CA HIS A 128 -5.37 8.34 -13.17
C HIS A 128 -5.59 7.20 -12.16
N HIS A 129 -5.84 5.97 -12.63
CA HIS A 129 -6.11 4.79 -11.78
C HIS A 129 -4.90 4.29 -10.97
N ARG A 130 -3.67 4.71 -11.32
CA ARG A 130 -2.47 4.45 -10.51
C ARG A 130 -2.33 5.41 -9.34
N MET A 131 -3.15 6.46 -9.29
CA MET A 131 -3.17 7.36 -8.15
C MET A 131 -3.81 6.66 -6.95
N THR A 132 -3.00 6.33 -5.96
CA THR A 132 -3.46 5.81 -4.67
C THR A 132 -3.36 6.85 -3.56
N ASP A 133 -2.66 7.96 -3.80
CA ASP A 133 -2.45 9.03 -2.81
C ASP A 133 -3.72 9.89 -2.69
N LYS A 134 -4.42 9.83 -1.54
CA LYS A 134 -5.59 10.69 -1.24
C LYS A 134 -5.16 12.13 -0.94
N VAL A 135 -4.92 12.91 -1.99
CA VAL A 135 -4.58 14.34 -1.90
C VAL A 135 -5.38 15.15 -2.90
N CYS A 136 -5.78 16.36 -2.51
CA CYS A 136 -6.62 17.23 -3.34
C CYS A 136 -6.09 17.48 -4.76
N LEU A 137 -4.78 17.75 -4.90
CA LEU A 137 -4.16 17.93 -6.22
C LEU A 137 -4.07 16.65 -7.05
N GLY A 138 -4.46 15.50 -6.50
CA GLY A 138 -4.62 14.26 -7.25
C GLY A 138 -5.63 14.38 -8.39
N ALA A 139 -6.62 15.28 -8.28
CA ALA A 139 -7.55 15.61 -9.36
C ALA A 139 -6.85 16.13 -10.64
N PHE A 140 -5.64 16.68 -10.51
CA PHE A 140 -4.85 17.15 -11.64
C PHE A 140 -3.73 16.18 -12.04
N TYR A 141 -3.53 15.08 -11.31
CA TYR A 141 -2.60 14.02 -11.69
C TYR A 141 -3.27 13.06 -12.67
N VAL A 142 -3.60 13.59 -13.82
CA VAL A 142 -4.18 12.84 -14.93
C VAL A 142 -3.40 13.16 -16.18
N HIS A 143 -3.44 12.23 -17.13
CA HIS A 143 -2.78 12.44 -18.41
C HIS A 143 -3.40 13.67 -19.11
N PRO A 144 -2.62 14.55 -19.76
CA PRO A 144 -3.16 15.78 -20.34
C PRO A 144 -4.31 15.57 -21.34
N VAL A 145 -4.28 14.47 -22.09
CA VAL A 145 -5.39 14.07 -22.98
C VAL A 145 -6.67 13.78 -22.19
N GLU A 146 -6.57 13.10 -21.05
CA GLU A 146 -7.73 12.86 -20.19
C GLU A 146 -8.28 14.18 -19.65
N PHE A 147 -7.40 15.04 -19.13
CA PHE A 147 -7.80 16.34 -18.59
C PHE A 147 -8.49 17.21 -19.64
N LEU A 148 -7.98 17.18 -20.87
CA LEU A 148 -8.56 17.92 -22.00
C LEU A 148 -9.89 17.33 -22.47
N MET A 149 -10.06 16.00 -22.47
CA MET A 149 -11.29 15.36 -22.95
C MET A 149 -12.37 15.31 -21.87
N VAL A 150 -12.07 14.76 -20.70
CA VAL A 150 -13.00 14.56 -19.59
C VAL A 150 -13.27 15.88 -18.88
N GLY A 151 -12.22 16.56 -18.43
CA GLY A 151 -12.33 17.82 -17.68
C GLY A 151 -12.79 18.98 -18.56
N PHE A 152 -11.90 19.48 -19.42
CA PHE A 152 -12.18 20.64 -20.28
C PHE A 152 -13.25 20.36 -21.32
N GLY A 153 -13.15 19.25 -22.05
CA GLY A 153 -14.06 18.88 -23.13
C GLY A 153 -15.49 18.62 -22.65
N GLY A 154 -15.65 17.86 -21.57
CA GLY A 154 -16.95 17.64 -20.93
C GLY A 154 -17.57 18.95 -20.43
N PHE A 155 -16.79 19.79 -19.74
CA PHE A 155 -17.28 21.06 -19.21
C PHE A 155 -17.63 22.06 -20.31
N MET A 156 -16.69 22.40 -21.20
CA MET A 156 -16.94 23.38 -22.27
C MET A 156 -17.94 22.87 -23.30
N GLY A 157 -17.99 21.57 -23.55
CA GLY A 157 -19.04 20.93 -24.35
C GLY A 157 -20.43 21.16 -23.75
N THR A 158 -20.56 21.02 -22.42
CA THR A 158 -21.79 21.33 -21.70
C THR A 158 -22.20 22.79 -21.91
N ILE A 159 -21.28 23.73 -21.65
CA ILE A 159 -21.53 25.17 -21.77
C ILE A 159 -21.98 25.55 -23.18
N ALA A 160 -21.35 24.96 -24.21
CA ALA A 160 -21.71 25.17 -25.60
C ALA A 160 -23.12 24.63 -25.93
N LEU A 161 -23.47 23.44 -25.44
CA LEU A 161 -24.76 22.79 -25.68
C LEU A 161 -25.91 23.51 -24.96
N THR A 162 -25.71 23.91 -23.71
CA THR A 162 -26.75 24.55 -22.89
C THR A 162 -26.84 26.06 -23.10
N ARG A 163 -25.89 26.66 -23.84
CA ARG A 163 -25.81 28.12 -24.09
C ARG A 163 -25.85 28.90 -22.77
N THR A 164 -25.00 28.48 -21.83
CA THR A 164 -24.94 29.02 -20.47
C THR A 164 -24.32 30.42 -20.45
N HIS A 165 -24.86 31.33 -19.61
CA HIS A 165 -24.29 32.67 -19.47
C HIS A 165 -22.93 32.65 -18.76
N PHE A 166 -22.06 33.59 -19.12
CA PHE A 166 -20.71 33.72 -18.59
C PHE A 166 -20.62 33.68 -17.04
N PRO A 167 -21.46 34.41 -16.28
CA PRO A 167 -21.44 34.31 -14.81
C PRO A 167 -21.84 32.93 -14.29
N THR A 168 -22.85 32.28 -14.91
CA THR A 168 -23.27 30.92 -14.55
C THR A 168 -22.17 29.91 -14.86
N MET A 169 -21.48 30.06 -15.99
CA MET A 169 -20.33 29.24 -16.38
C MET A 169 -19.22 29.32 -15.33
N LEU A 170 -18.84 30.53 -14.89
CA LEU A 170 -17.83 30.68 -13.85
C LEU A 170 -18.26 30.02 -12.53
N PHE A 171 -19.52 30.20 -12.13
CA PHE A 171 -20.08 29.53 -10.95
C PHE A 171 -19.99 28.00 -11.06
N LEU A 172 -20.43 27.42 -12.18
CA LEU A 172 -20.36 25.98 -12.43
C LEU A 172 -18.92 25.48 -12.48
N GLY A 173 -17.98 26.27 -13.01
CA GLY A 173 -16.56 25.94 -13.05
C GLY A 173 -15.96 25.82 -11.65
N VAL A 174 -16.28 26.77 -10.76
CA VAL A 174 -15.88 26.71 -9.35
C VAL A 174 -16.45 25.48 -8.67
N VAL A 175 -17.75 25.19 -8.86
CA VAL A 175 -18.40 24.03 -8.27
C VAL A 175 -17.77 22.73 -8.77
N ALA A 176 -17.53 22.59 -10.08
CA ALA A 176 -16.94 21.39 -10.67
C ALA A 176 -15.52 21.14 -10.17
N GLU A 177 -14.69 22.19 -10.08
CA GLU A 177 -13.32 22.07 -9.58
C GLU A 177 -13.27 21.73 -8.10
N LEU A 178 -14.08 22.42 -7.27
CA LEU A 178 -14.18 22.10 -5.85
C LEU A 178 -14.65 20.67 -5.62
N ALA A 179 -15.63 20.21 -6.41
CA ALA A 179 -16.10 18.83 -6.36
C ALA A 179 -14.98 17.84 -6.74
N GLY A 180 -14.26 18.08 -7.85
CA GLY A 180 -13.13 17.24 -8.26
C GLY A 180 -12.01 17.16 -7.21
N LEU A 181 -11.62 18.31 -6.65
CA LEU A 181 -10.64 18.40 -5.55
C LEU A 181 -11.11 17.64 -4.31
N TYR A 182 -12.40 17.74 -3.98
CA TYR A 182 -12.99 17.07 -2.83
C TYR A 182 -13.07 15.55 -3.02
N PHE A 183 -13.54 15.08 -4.18
CA PHE A 183 -13.67 13.64 -4.47
C PHE A 183 -12.33 12.91 -4.46
N HIS A 184 -11.25 13.52 -4.95
CA HIS A 184 -9.91 12.92 -4.90
C HIS A 184 -9.27 12.91 -3.51
N GLU A 185 -9.76 13.73 -2.57
CA GLU A 185 -9.24 13.76 -1.21
C GLU A 185 -10.03 12.85 -0.25
N LEU A 186 -11.36 12.85 -0.35
CA LEU A 186 -12.24 12.18 0.62
C LEU A 186 -12.98 10.96 0.03
N GLY A 187 -12.96 10.76 -1.29
CA GLY A 187 -13.52 9.57 -1.95
C GLY A 187 -15.05 9.52 -2.05
N GLU A 188 -15.76 10.17 -1.12
CA GLU A 188 -17.22 10.05 -1.01
C GLU A 188 -17.91 11.39 -0.69
N VAL A 189 -19.05 11.61 -1.35
CA VAL A 189 -20.10 12.54 -0.89
C VAL A 189 -21.37 11.72 -0.72
N ALA A 190 -21.91 11.69 0.49
CA ALA A 190 -23.12 10.94 0.81
C ALA A 190 -24.27 11.29 -0.16
N GLY A 191 -24.86 10.28 -0.79
CA GLY A 191 -25.94 10.44 -1.77
C GLY A 191 -25.51 10.77 -3.21
N VAL A 192 -24.19 10.87 -3.46
CA VAL A 192 -23.59 11.03 -4.79
C VAL A 192 -22.76 9.77 -5.11
N MET A 193 -22.35 9.64 -6.37
CA MET A 193 -21.40 8.63 -6.82
C MET A 193 -20.12 8.60 -5.96
N ASN A 194 -19.72 7.40 -5.50
CA ASN A 194 -18.43 7.19 -4.83
C ASN A 194 -17.34 6.98 -5.89
N HIS A 195 -16.41 7.94 -5.94
CA HIS A 195 -15.30 7.94 -6.89
C HIS A 195 -14.21 6.93 -6.51
N GLU A 196 -13.99 6.68 -5.21
CA GLU A 196 -13.04 5.66 -4.75
C GLU A 196 -13.46 4.25 -5.22
N SER A 197 -14.75 3.92 -5.14
CA SER A 197 -15.28 2.65 -5.64
C SER A 197 -15.01 2.46 -7.15
N HIS A 198 -14.92 3.55 -7.92
CA HIS A 198 -14.53 3.51 -9.32
C HIS A 198 -13.05 3.13 -9.49
N HIS A 199 -12.14 3.67 -8.67
CA HIS A 199 -10.72 3.31 -8.69
C HIS A 199 -10.50 1.83 -8.35
N VAL A 200 -11.28 1.32 -7.39
CA VAL A 200 -11.27 -0.10 -7.01
C VAL A 200 -11.86 -0.97 -8.12
N GLN A 201 -13.00 -0.57 -8.68
CA GLN A 201 -13.72 -1.31 -9.71
C GLN A 201 -13.95 -0.44 -10.95
N GLY A 202 -12.91 -0.29 -11.77
CA GLY A 202 -12.89 0.58 -12.97
C GLY A 202 -13.93 0.26 -14.06
N ARG A 203 -14.84 -0.69 -13.85
CA ARG A 203 -15.97 -1.00 -14.75
C ARG A 203 -17.32 -0.47 -14.27
N LYS A 204 -17.35 0.22 -13.13
CA LYS A 204 -18.54 0.76 -12.48
C LYS A 204 -18.32 2.24 -12.17
N ASN A 205 -19.37 2.99 -11.89
CA ASN A 205 -19.26 4.37 -11.38
C ASN A 205 -18.55 5.38 -12.30
N PHE A 206 -18.99 5.52 -13.55
CA PHE A 206 -18.36 6.42 -14.52
C PHE A 206 -18.84 7.89 -14.44
N GLY A 207 -20.04 8.12 -13.95
CA GLY A 207 -20.72 9.40 -13.90
C GLY A 207 -20.17 10.32 -12.81
N SER A 208 -20.44 11.61 -12.98
CA SER A 208 -20.02 12.65 -12.03
C SER A 208 -20.89 12.67 -10.78
N ILE A 209 -22.19 12.42 -10.93
CA ILE A 209 -23.16 12.34 -9.83
C ILE A 209 -23.83 10.97 -9.73
N GLY A 210 -23.74 10.15 -10.78
CA GLY A 210 -24.16 8.76 -10.78
C GLY A 210 -25.53 8.46 -11.35
N LEU A 211 -26.23 9.47 -11.85
CA LEU A 211 -27.52 9.31 -12.52
C LEU A 211 -27.38 8.39 -13.75
N MET A 212 -26.35 8.61 -14.55
CA MET A 212 -26.13 7.83 -15.76
C MET A 212 -25.72 6.39 -15.46
N ASP A 213 -25.03 6.17 -14.35
CA ASP A 213 -24.69 4.84 -13.88
C ASP A 213 -25.90 4.05 -13.42
N VAL A 214 -26.86 4.70 -12.75
CA VAL A 214 -28.13 4.06 -12.41
C VAL A 214 -28.88 3.67 -13.68
N LEU A 215 -28.97 4.59 -14.66
CA LEU A 215 -29.63 4.33 -15.93
C LEU A 215 -28.98 3.20 -16.75
N HIS A 216 -27.66 3.04 -16.67
CA HIS A 216 -26.91 2.04 -17.43
C HIS A 216 -26.56 0.77 -16.64
N GLY A 217 -27.02 0.64 -15.38
CA GLY A 217 -26.68 -0.49 -14.52
C GLY A 217 -25.19 -0.57 -14.16
N THR A 218 -24.47 0.54 -14.25
CA THR A 218 -23.06 0.66 -13.85
C THR A 218 -22.88 1.26 -12.47
N PHE A 219 -23.98 1.57 -11.77
CA PHE A 219 -23.94 2.08 -10.39
C PHE A 219 -23.53 0.98 -9.41
N MET A 220 -22.60 1.31 -8.53
CA MET A 220 -22.13 0.52 -7.41
C MET A 220 -22.08 1.46 -6.22
N LYS A 221 -22.88 1.17 -5.19
CA LYS A 221 -22.64 1.74 -3.87
C LYS A 221 -21.50 0.93 -3.25
N THR A 222 -20.60 1.58 -2.53
CA THR A 222 -19.89 0.90 -1.42
C THR A 222 -20.94 0.14 -0.62
N SER A 223 -20.65 -1.13 -0.27
CA SER A 223 -21.67 -2.16 -0.03
C SER A 223 -22.94 -1.58 0.61
N GLU A 224 -24.12 -1.76 0.01
CA GLU A 224 -25.38 -1.20 0.56
C GLU A 224 -25.56 -1.55 2.03
N LEU A 225 -24.96 -2.66 2.46
CA LEU A 225 -24.83 -3.07 3.83
C LEU A 225 -23.90 -2.17 4.67
N SER A 226 -22.64 -1.91 4.28
CA SER A 226 -21.73 -1.04 5.04
C SER A 226 -22.28 0.37 5.14
N ALA A 227 -22.77 0.94 4.04
CA ALA A 227 -23.38 2.26 4.05
C ALA A 227 -24.64 2.33 4.93
N SER A 228 -25.43 1.25 5.00
CA SER A 228 -26.60 1.20 5.90
C SER A 228 -26.22 0.99 7.36
N LEU A 229 -25.17 0.21 7.64
CA LEU A 229 -24.64 -0.01 8.99
C LEU A 229 -23.99 1.27 9.54
N GLU A 230 -23.17 1.95 8.73
CA GLU A 230 -22.54 3.24 9.07
C GLU A 230 -23.56 4.32 9.41
N GLN A 231 -24.68 4.38 8.68
CA GLN A 231 -25.75 5.35 8.96
C GLN A 231 -26.55 5.02 10.23
N SER A 232 -26.61 3.76 10.64
CA SER A 232 -27.46 3.30 11.74
C SER A 232 -26.72 3.04 13.05
N ILE A 233 -25.39 2.96 13.02
CA ILE A 233 -24.56 2.60 14.17
C ILE A 233 -23.38 3.59 14.28
N ASP A 234 -23.35 4.34 15.38
CA ASP A 234 -22.31 5.31 15.69
C ASP A 234 -21.04 4.62 16.22
N LEU A 235 -20.19 4.17 15.28
CA LEU A 235 -18.90 3.54 15.54
C LEU A 235 -17.84 4.10 14.58
N VAL A 236 -16.56 3.84 14.88
CA VAL A 236 -15.48 4.05 13.91
C VAL A 236 -15.50 2.89 12.93
N TRP A 237 -15.67 3.18 11.65
CA TRP A 237 -15.74 2.20 10.57
C TRP A 237 -14.44 2.21 9.77
N GLU A 238 -13.96 1.02 9.43
CA GLU A 238 -12.80 0.82 8.58
C GLU A 238 -13.02 -0.40 7.70
N ASP A 239 -12.94 -0.21 6.38
CA ASP A 239 -13.03 -1.30 5.41
C ASP A 239 -11.68 -2.02 5.31
N MET A 240 -11.62 -3.23 5.87
CA MET A 240 -10.40 -4.05 5.92
C MET A 240 -10.55 -5.29 5.05
N SER A 241 -9.47 -5.66 4.37
CA SER A 241 -9.46 -6.81 3.47
C SER A 241 -9.37 -8.16 4.19
N ASP A 242 -8.95 -8.16 5.44
CA ASP A 242 -8.81 -9.37 6.27
C ASP A 242 -9.33 -9.15 7.68
N PHE A 243 -9.74 -10.26 8.29
CA PHE A 243 -10.14 -10.31 9.69
C PHE A 243 -8.91 -10.45 10.58
N VAL A 244 -8.86 -9.68 11.66
CA VAL A 244 -7.77 -9.72 12.63
C VAL A 244 -8.29 -10.08 14.01
N ASP A 245 -7.69 -11.11 14.63
CA ASP A 245 -8.01 -11.51 16.00
C ASP A 245 -7.05 -10.82 16.96
N PRO A 246 -7.53 -9.86 17.80
CA PRO A 246 -6.67 -9.16 18.73
C PRO A 246 -6.22 -10.03 19.91
N PHE A 247 -6.88 -11.16 20.17
CA PHE A 247 -6.62 -11.97 21.36
C PHE A 247 -5.45 -12.95 21.16
N GLY A 248 -4.72 -13.24 22.23
CA GLY A 248 -3.49 -14.05 22.17
C GLY A 248 -2.23 -13.24 21.87
N ASP A 249 -2.37 -11.92 21.71
CA ASP A 249 -1.29 -10.95 21.58
C ASP A 249 -1.39 -9.90 22.70
N ARG A 250 -0.25 -9.54 23.32
CA ARG A 250 -0.22 -8.46 24.32
C ARG A 250 -0.70 -7.11 23.78
N ARG A 251 -0.57 -6.88 22.46
CA ARG A 251 -1.05 -5.65 21.79
C ARG A 251 -2.58 -5.55 21.82
N GLY A 252 -3.28 -6.68 21.81
CA GLY A 252 -4.74 -6.69 21.85
C GLY A 252 -5.36 -6.50 23.21
N SER A 253 -4.60 -6.14 24.25
CA SER A 253 -5.14 -5.85 25.59
C SER A 253 -6.10 -4.66 25.62
N LEU A 254 -6.16 -3.87 24.54
CA LEU A 254 -7.10 -2.76 24.38
C LEU A 254 -8.51 -3.24 23.98
N PHE A 255 -8.66 -4.50 23.56
CA PHE A 255 -9.94 -5.08 23.13
C PHE A 255 -10.53 -5.90 24.28
N ASP A 256 -11.80 -5.62 24.61
CA ASP A 256 -12.56 -6.40 25.59
C ASP A 256 -13.30 -7.59 24.93
N SER A 257 -13.90 -7.34 23.77
CA SER A 257 -14.59 -8.34 22.97
C SER A 257 -14.53 -8.01 21.48
N VAL A 258 -14.61 -9.03 20.63
CA VAL A 258 -14.77 -8.93 19.18
C VAL A 258 -16.05 -9.65 18.79
N TRP A 259 -16.89 -8.96 18.04
CA TRP A 259 -18.14 -9.47 17.51
C TRP A 259 -18.00 -9.60 16.00
N THR A 260 -18.20 -10.80 15.46
CA THR A 260 -18.04 -11.08 14.04
C THR A 260 -19.36 -11.56 13.45
N PHE A 261 -19.89 -10.81 12.49
CA PHE A 261 -21.07 -11.16 11.73
C PHE A 261 -20.66 -11.90 10.46
N ASP A 262 -20.77 -13.23 10.45
CA ASP A 262 -20.55 -14.07 9.27
C ASP A 262 -21.89 -14.26 8.56
N LEU A 263 -22.13 -13.42 7.57
CA LEU A 263 -23.40 -13.37 6.84
C LEU A 263 -23.56 -14.54 5.86
N ASP A 264 -22.46 -15.13 5.42
CA ASP A 264 -22.48 -16.27 4.50
C ASP A 264 -22.92 -17.54 5.24
N LYS A 265 -22.45 -17.72 6.48
CA LYS A 265 -22.85 -18.84 7.35
C LYS A 265 -24.10 -18.55 8.18
N ASP A 266 -24.59 -17.31 8.17
CA ASP A 266 -25.68 -16.82 9.01
C ASP A 266 -25.41 -16.96 10.53
N LEU A 267 -24.18 -16.66 10.93
CA LEU A 267 -23.67 -16.81 12.30
C LEU A 267 -23.12 -15.51 12.88
N LEU A 268 -23.32 -15.30 14.18
CA LEU A 268 -22.70 -14.26 14.98
C LEU A 268 -21.72 -14.91 15.96
N TYR A 269 -20.45 -14.52 15.87
CA TYR A 269 -19.41 -14.95 16.78
C TYR A 269 -19.12 -13.88 17.83
N LEU A 270 -18.92 -14.30 19.07
CA LEU A 270 -18.43 -13.48 20.17
C LEU A 270 -17.10 -14.06 20.65
N ARG A 271 -16.03 -13.29 20.49
CA ARG A 271 -14.70 -13.62 21.00
C ARG A 271 -14.33 -12.69 22.14
N LYS A 272 -13.87 -13.27 23.25
CA LYS A 272 -13.22 -12.59 24.37
C LYS A 272 -11.84 -13.20 24.59
N SER A 273 -11.08 -12.64 25.53
CA SER A 273 -9.75 -13.15 25.88
C SER A 273 -9.77 -14.60 26.40
N ASP A 274 -10.86 -15.02 27.03
CA ASP A 274 -11.04 -16.32 27.69
C ASP A 274 -12.16 -17.19 27.09
N GLN A 275 -13.01 -16.61 26.24
CA GLN A 275 -14.22 -17.26 25.72
C GLN A 275 -14.36 -17.09 24.22
N TYR A 276 -14.92 -18.09 23.56
CA TYR A 276 -15.32 -18.02 22.16
C TYR A 276 -16.67 -18.70 22.00
N CYS A 277 -17.66 -17.95 21.54
CA CYS A 277 -19.02 -18.43 21.43
C CYS A 277 -19.63 -18.07 20.07
N LEU A 278 -20.68 -18.78 19.67
CA LEU A 278 -21.44 -18.46 18.47
C LEU A 278 -22.94 -18.54 18.72
N VAL A 279 -23.72 -17.88 17.85
CA VAL A 279 -25.18 -17.97 17.80
C VAL A 279 -25.65 -17.78 16.36
N SER A 280 -26.79 -18.38 15.99
CA SER A 280 -27.38 -18.16 14.66
C SER A 280 -28.02 -16.77 14.56
N LEU A 281 -27.75 -16.06 13.46
CA LEU A 281 -28.40 -14.78 13.15
C LEU A 281 -29.89 -14.94 12.85
N GLU A 282 -30.36 -16.14 12.50
CA GLU A 282 -31.79 -16.43 12.37
C GLU A 282 -32.55 -16.18 13.68
N LEU A 283 -31.94 -16.53 14.83
CA LEU A 283 -32.51 -16.27 16.14
C LEU A 283 -32.60 -14.76 16.42
N ALA A 284 -31.57 -14.01 16.02
CA ALA A 284 -31.54 -12.54 16.16
C ALA A 284 -32.64 -11.84 15.36
N ARG A 285 -33.04 -12.39 14.20
CA ARG A 285 -34.15 -11.86 13.40
C ARG A 285 -35.52 -12.13 14.03
N LYS A 286 -35.63 -13.15 14.87
CA LYS A 286 -36.88 -13.56 15.53
C LYS A 286 -37.09 -12.87 16.88
N ARG A 287 -36.01 -12.62 17.63
CA ARG A 287 -36.05 -11.97 18.94
C ARG A 287 -34.70 -11.38 19.33
N LEU A 288 -34.70 -10.59 20.38
CA LEU A 288 -33.48 -10.11 21.03
C LEU A 288 -32.67 -11.30 21.56
N LEU A 289 -31.37 -11.30 21.30
CA LEU A 289 -30.42 -12.31 21.80
C LEU A 289 -29.99 -11.99 23.24
N THR A 290 -29.81 -13.02 24.05
CA THR A 290 -29.16 -12.96 25.37
C THR A 290 -27.86 -13.75 25.34
N LEU A 291 -26.99 -13.56 26.34
CA LEU A 291 -25.73 -14.31 26.43
C LEU A 291 -25.94 -15.83 26.59
N ASP A 292 -27.10 -16.25 27.09
CA ASP A 292 -27.45 -17.68 27.23
C ASP A 292 -27.75 -18.34 25.88
N ASP A 293 -28.02 -17.55 24.82
CA ASP A 293 -28.23 -18.07 23.47
C ASP A 293 -26.93 -18.47 22.77
N PHE A 294 -25.78 -18.08 23.33
CA PHE A 294 -24.47 -18.32 22.74
C PHE A 294 -23.93 -19.69 23.16
N GLU A 295 -23.62 -20.51 22.18
CA GLU A 295 -22.98 -21.81 22.38
C GLU A 295 -21.47 -21.63 22.51
N LEU A 296 -20.89 -22.17 23.59
CA LEU A 296 -19.44 -22.11 23.84
C LEU A 296 -18.70 -23.05 22.89
N LEU A 297 -17.72 -22.53 22.16
CA LEU A 297 -16.77 -23.32 21.39
C LEU A 297 -15.64 -23.79 22.32
N ASN A 298 -15.55 -25.10 22.53
CA ASN A 298 -14.50 -25.70 23.36
C ASN A 298 -13.12 -25.53 22.71
N SER A 299 -12.34 -24.56 23.22
CA SER A 299 -10.94 -24.23 22.86
C SER A 299 -10.69 -23.78 21.41
N PRO A 300 -9.78 -22.83 21.14
CA PRO A 300 -9.47 -22.34 19.79
C PRO A 300 -8.59 -23.29 18.96
N ARG A 301 -8.35 -24.52 19.42
CA ARG A 301 -7.64 -25.53 18.61
C ARG A 301 -8.67 -26.16 17.68
N GLN A 302 -8.38 -26.16 16.37
CA GLN A 302 -9.17 -26.79 15.29
C GLN A 302 -10.22 -25.90 14.59
N LEU A 303 -9.78 -24.75 14.10
CA LEU A 303 -9.94 -24.47 12.66
C LEU A 303 -8.55 -24.41 12.01
N SER A 304 -7.60 -25.20 12.51
CA SER A 304 -6.52 -25.68 11.66
C SER A 304 -7.21 -26.58 10.63
N VAL A 305 -7.28 -26.11 9.38
CA VAL A 305 -7.23 -27.05 8.26
C VAL A 305 -6.10 -28.00 8.63
N GLU A 306 -6.42 -29.26 8.95
CA GLU A 306 -5.41 -30.29 9.14
C GLU A 306 -4.63 -30.31 7.83
N GLU A 307 -3.45 -29.70 7.79
CA GLU A 307 -2.55 -29.79 6.65
C GLU A 307 -2.33 -31.30 6.44
N GLN A 308 -2.92 -31.85 5.38
CA GLN A 308 -2.85 -33.27 5.12
C GLN A 308 -1.37 -33.63 4.96
N SER A 309 -0.85 -34.45 5.87
CA SER A 309 0.55 -34.86 5.80
C SER A 309 0.77 -35.65 4.51
N LEU A 310 1.65 -35.14 3.64
CA LEU A 310 1.99 -35.84 2.39
C LEU A 310 2.57 -37.23 2.69
N PRO A 311 2.17 -38.28 1.96
CA PRO A 311 2.67 -39.63 2.18
C PRO A 311 4.17 -39.74 1.86
N GLY A 312 4.89 -40.60 2.59
CA GLY A 312 6.31 -40.90 2.36
C GLY A 312 6.55 -41.79 1.13
N PRO A 313 7.82 -41.96 0.67
CA PRO A 313 9.08 -41.68 1.37
C PRO A 313 9.59 -40.23 1.22
N TYR A 314 10.23 -39.73 2.29
CA TYR A 314 10.75 -38.36 2.35
C TYR A 314 12.23 -38.27 1.93
N TRP A 315 12.57 -37.18 1.26
CA TRP A 315 13.94 -36.75 1.03
C TRP A 315 14.50 -36.02 2.27
N GLU A 316 15.74 -36.29 2.64
CA GLU A 316 16.44 -35.60 3.74
C GLU A 316 17.67 -34.86 3.17
N PRO A 317 17.53 -33.58 2.77
CA PRO A 317 18.64 -32.80 2.25
C PRO A 317 19.69 -32.51 3.33
N LYS A 318 20.96 -32.52 2.93
CA LYS A 318 22.04 -31.96 3.77
C LYS A 318 22.03 -30.44 3.63
N LEU A 319 21.52 -29.76 4.66
CA LEU A 319 21.43 -28.30 4.71
C LEU A 319 22.78 -27.70 5.15
N ASP A 320 23.72 -27.55 4.22
CA ASP A 320 25.01 -26.91 4.48
C ASP A 320 24.86 -25.38 4.43
N LEU A 321 24.62 -24.76 5.60
CA LEU A 321 24.36 -23.33 5.74
C LEU A 321 25.56 -22.57 6.31
N ALA A 322 25.80 -21.34 5.83
CA ALA A 322 26.79 -20.47 6.44
C ALA A 322 26.31 -20.05 7.85
N PRO A 323 27.12 -20.24 8.92
CA PRO A 323 26.72 -19.89 10.29
C PRO A 323 26.29 -18.43 10.47
N ARG A 324 26.84 -17.53 9.63
CA ARG A 324 26.52 -16.10 9.61
C ARG A 324 25.08 -15.84 9.17
N GLU A 325 24.68 -16.42 8.05
CA GLU A 325 23.34 -16.27 7.48
C GLU A 325 22.31 -16.87 8.44
N LYS A 326 22.59 -18.05 8.97
CA LYS A 326 21.74 -18.70 9.99
C LYS A 326 21.53 -17.81 11.21
N SER A 327 22.60 -17.21 11.75
CA SER A 327 22.49 -16.31 12.92
C SER A 327 21.70 -15.02 12.61
N PHE A 328 21.89 -14.45 11.43
CA PHE A 328 21.28 -13.17 11.06
C PHE A 328 19.85 -13.34 10.52
N ILE A 329 19.69 -14.03 9.39
CA ILE A 329 18.41 -14.24 8.71
C ILE A 329 17.46 -15.03 9.61
N GLY A 330 17.95 -16.07 10.29
CA GLY A 330 17.13 -16.89 11.17
C GLY A 330 16.51 -16.09 12.32
N LYS A 331 17.25 -15.14 12.90
CA LYS A 331 16.70 -14.26 13.93
C LYS A 331 15.69 -13.25 13.36
N ILE A 332 15.96 -12.66 12.19
CA ILE A 332 15.03 -11.75 11.51
C ILE A 332 13.71 -12.47 11.17
N LEU A 333 13.77 -13.69 10.64
CA LEU A 333 12.57 -14.48 10.33
C LEU A 333 11.72 -14.77 11.58
N ARG A 334 12.35 -15.15 12.70
CA ARG A 334 11.60 -15.34 13.96
C ARG A 334 10.96 -14.06 14.46
N ASP A 335 11.69 -12.95 14.39
CA ASP A 335 11.17 -11.65 14.81
C ASP A 335 10.07 -11.16 13.87
N PHE A 336 10.13 -11.49 12.58
CA PHE A 336 9.09 -11.23 11.60
C PHE A 336 7.83 -12.02 11.93
N GLY A 337 7.95 -13.34 12.12
CA GLY A 337 6.87 -14.21 12.55
C GLY A 337 6.24 -13.75 13.86
N PHE A 338 7.06 -13.36 14.84
CA PHE A 338 6.57 -12.76 16.07
C PHE A 338 5.81 -11.46 15.78
N THR A 339 6.39 -10.50 15.06
CA THR A 339 5.79 -9.18 14.80
C THR A 339 4.43 -9.29 14.11
N TRP A 340 4.28 -10.21 13.16
CA TRP A 340 3.06 -10.40 12.35
C TRP A 340 2.17 -11.58 12.83
N ARG A 341 2.42 -12.12 14.02
CA ARG A 341 1.70 -13.29 14.58
C ARG A 341 0.18 -13.16 14.62
N HIS A 342 -0.37 -11.95 14.74
CA HIS A 342 -1.81 -11.71 14.79
C HIS A 342 -2.52 -12.06 13.47
N ILE A 343 -1.78 -12.00 12.34
CA ILE A 343 -2.27 -12.44 11.01
C ILE A 343 -1.82 -13.88 10.73
N LEU A 344 -0.54 -14.19 10.94
CA LEU A 344 0.07 -15.46 10.52
C LEU A 344 -0.59 -16.71 11.14
N ARG A 345 -1.23 -16.55 12.32
CA ARG A 345 -1.93 -17.61 13.05
C ARG A 345 -3.39 -17.82 12.60
N ARG A 346 -3.84 -17.08 11.58
CA ARG A 346 -5.25 -17.05 11.14
C ARG A 346 -5.35 -17.29 9.63
N PRO A 347 -6.53 -17.72 9.16
CA PRO A 347 -6.84 -17.66 7.72
C PRO A 347 -6.73 -16.22 7.24
N MET A 348 -6.18 -16.03 6.04
CA MET A 348 -5.96 -14.71 5.44
C MET A 348 -6.27 -14.77 3.95
N ASN A 349 -6.63 -13.64 3.37
CA ASN A 349 -6.88 -13.55 1.94
C ASN A 349 -5.58 -13.71 1.13
N THR A 350 -5.71 -13.89 -0.18
CA THR A 350 -4.58 -14.11 -1.09
C THR A 350 -3.60 -12.93 -1.13
N THR A 351 -4.08 -11.69 -1.00
CA THR A 351 -3.25 -10.48 -1.05
C THR A 351 -2.32 -10.43 0.16
N THR A 352 -2.88 -10.56 1.36
CA THR A 352 -2.13 -10.56 2.63
C THR A 352 -1.17 -11.73 2.71
N PHE A 353 -1.61 -12.92 2.24
CA PHE A 353 -0.74 -14.08 2.10
C PHE A 353 0.47 -13.78 1.22
N LEU A 354 0.25 -13.27 0.00
CA LEU A 354 1.35 -12.95 -0.91
C LEU A 354 2.28 -11.89 -0.29
N GLN A 355 1.73 -10.88 0.38
CA GLN A 355 2.53 -9.87 1.08
C GLN A 355 3.47 -10.49 2.11
N LEU A 356 2.98 -11.34 2.99
CA LEU A 356 3.79 -12.00 4.02
C LEU A 356 4.74 -13.05 3.43
N ALA A 357 4.34 -13.76 2.36
CA ALA A 357 5.16 -14.74 1.66
C ALA A 357 6.36 -14.08 0.95
N TYR A 358 6.13 -13.00 0.20
CA TYR A 358 7.21 -12.22 -0.40
C TYR A 358 8.11 -11.58 0.65
N ALA A 359 7.56 -11.06 1.76
CA ALA A 359 8.38 -10.54 2.86
C ALA A 359 9.30 -11.62 3.46
N THR A 360 8.79 -12.85 3.63
CA THR A 360 9.57 -14.01 4.08
C THR A 360 10.69 -14.34 3.09
N MET A 361 10.39 -14.33 1.80
CA MET A 361 11.40 -14.53 0.75
C MET A 361 12.44 -13.40 0.73
N TRP A 362 12.02 -12.14 0.77
CA TRP A 362 12.90 -10.97 0.75
C TRP A 362 13.83 -10.91 1.95
N ILE A 363 13.35 -11.25 3.15
CA ILE A 363 14.22 -11.41 4.32
C ILE A 363 15.29 -12.48 4.03
N SER A 364 14.87 -13.60 3.45
CA SER A 364 15.72 -14.77 3.21
C SER A 364 16.73 -14.56 2.08
N THR A 365 16.42 -13.71 1.11
CA THR A 365 17.32 -13.30 0.03
C THR A 365 18.08 -12.00 0.33
N LEU A 366 17.93 -11.44 1.55
CA LEU A 366 18.47 -10.13 1.94
C LEU A 366 18.00 -8.96 1.07
N ASP A 367 16.87 -9.11 0.38
CA ASP A 367 16.25 -8.10 -0.48
C ASP A 367 15.38 -7.12 0.33
N PHE A 368 16.02 -6.40 1.25
CA PHE A 368 15.40 -5.37 2.05
C PHE A 368 16.35 -4.21 2.32
N ILE A 369 15.79 -3.06 2.67
CA ILE A 369 16.55 -1.84 2.96
C ILE A 369 16.62 -1.66 4.47
N ILE A 370 17.80 -1.29 4.97
CA ILE A 370 17.97 -0.87 6.36
C ILE A 370 17.91 0.65 6.41
N VAL A 371 16.97 1.18 7.19
CA VAL A 371 16.83 2.62 7.45
C VAL A 371 17.24 2.90 8.89
N GLU A 372 18.28 3.72 9.05
CA GLU A 372 18.81 4.07 10.37
C GLU A 372 18.13 5.30 10.94
N ARG A 373 17.52 5.14 12.12
CA ARG A 373 17.08 6.28 12.93
C ARG A 373 18.25 6.75 13.78
N MET A 374 18.71 7.98 13.56
CA MET A 374 19.82 8.60 14.28
C MET A 374 19.44 9.98 14.80
N GLY A 375 20.11 10.44 15.86
CA GLY A 375 19.95 11.80 16.39
C GLY A 375 18.64 12.04 17.15
N PHE A 376 18.31 13.32 17.34
CA PHE A 376 17.10 13.75 18.02
C PHE A 376 15.87 13.57 17.12
N GLU A 377 14.87 12.85 17.63
CA GLU A 377 13.60 12.65 16.93
C GLU A 377 12.45 12.70 17.93
N HIS A 378 11.56 13.67 17.75
CA HIS A 378 10.32 13.75 18.52
C HIS A 378 9.20 13.04 17.78
N VAL A 379 8.63 12.01 18.39
CA VAL A 379 7.52 11.25 17.84
C VAL A 379 6.21 11.75 18.42
N THR A 380 5.27 12.15 17.57
CA THR A 380 3.95 12.67 17.96
C THR A 380 3.01 11.58 18.48
N THR A 381 3.12 10.35 17.97
CA THR A 381 2.34 9.18 18.39
C THR A 381 3.25 8.10 18.97
N ARG A 382 3.04 7.78 20.25
CA ARG A 382 3.68 6.63 20.91
C ARG A 382 2.79 5.41 20.71
N GLY A 383 3.38 4.27 20.39
CA GLY A 383 2.62 3.05 20.10
C GLY A 383 3.50 1.95 19.50
N PRO A 384 2.94 0.75 19.28
CA PRO A 384 3.66 -0.30 18.61
C PRO A 384 4.04 0.12 17.17
N TYR A 385 5.09 -0.49 16.61
CA TYR A 385 5.40 -0.31 15.18
C TYR A 385 4.40 -1.01 14.27
N VAL A 386 3.81 -2.10 14.78
CA VAL A 386 2.73 -2.85 14.14
C VAL A 386 1.69 -3.07 15.24
N ASP A 387 0.55 -2.41 15.13
CA ASP A 387 -0.60 -2.64 15.99
C ASP A 387 -1.22 -4.01 15.72
N VAL A 388 -2.08 -4.48 16.62
CA VAL A 388 -2.74 -5.77 16.47
C VAL A 388 -3.78 -5.77 15.36
N VAL A 389 -4.20 -4.60 14.86
CA VAL A 389 -5.19 -4.45 13.77
C VAL A 389 -4.53 -4.12 12.42
N ASP A 390 -3.21 -3.92 12.40
CA ASP A 390 -2.51 -3.51 11.19
C ASP A 390 -2.43 -4.67 10.18
N LEU A 391 -2.62 -4.38 8.90
CA LEU A 391 -2.36 -5.31 7.79
C LEU A 391 -1.06 -4.92 7.06
N PRO A 392 -0.36 -5.89 6.43
CA PRO A 392 0.80 -5.57 5.62
C PRO A 392 0.42 -4.66 4.45
N SER A 393 1.22 -3.64 4.19
CA SER A 393 0.91 -2.59 3.21
C SER A 393 1.98 -2.42 2.13
N TRP A 394 3.01 -3.27 2.12
CA TRP A 394 4.06 -3.21 1.10
C TRP A 394 3.54 -3.73 -0.25
N GLU A 395 3.98 -3.06 -1.32
CA GLU A 395 3.68 -3.46 -2.71
C GLU A 395 4.27 -4.84 -2.98
N THR A 396 3.46 -5.76 -3.52
CA THR A 396 3.92 -7.12 -3.85
C THR A 396 3.56 -7.56 -5.26
N PRO A 397 4.43 -8.35 -5.91
CA PRO A 397 4.07 -9.00 -7.17
C PRO A 397 2.94 -10.01 -6.96
N LYS A 398 2.20 -10.29 -8.03
CA LYS A 398 1.09 -11.26 -8.03
C LYS A 398 1.52 -12.69 -8.40
N ALA A 399 2.79 -12.91 -8.70
CA ALA A 399 3.28 -14.23 -9.09
C ALA A 399 3.31 -15.15 -7.87
N THR A 400 2.74 -16.34 -8.01
CA THR A 400 2.71 -17.38 -6.98
C THR A 400 3.86 -18.38 -7.13
N LEU A 401 4.42 -18.51 -8.33
CA LEU A 401 5.63 -19.30 -8.57
C LEU A 401 6.80 -18.35 -8.89
N VAL A 402 7.79 -18.31 -7.99
CA VAL A 402 8.87 -17.31 -8.02
C VAL A 402 10.22 -17.99 -7.95
N LYS A 403 11.19 -17.56 -8.75
CA LYS A 403 12.55 -18.09 -8.66
C LYS A 403 13.38 -17.28 -7.67
N ALA A 404 14.05 -17.95 -6.74
CA ALA A 404 15.05 -17.36 -5.84
C ALA A 404 16.30 -18.25 -5.83
N GLY A 405 17.42 -17.72 -6.35
CA GLY A 405 18.60 -18.53 -6.63
C GLY A 405 18.33 -19.58 -7.71
N SER A 406 18.67 -20.84 -7.45
CA SER A 406 18.32 -21.97 -8.32
C SER A 406 17.05 -22.72 -7.90
N CYS A 407 16.43 -22.33 -6.78
CA CYS A 407 15.18 -22.91 -6.29
C CYS A 407 13.96 -22.12 -6.77
N TRP A 408 12.87 -22.84 -7.04
CA TRP A 408 11.56 -22.26 -7.32
C TRP A 408 10.66 -22.30 -6.10
N PHE A 409 10.20 -21.15 -5.64
CA PHE A 409 9.24 -21.01 -4.55
C PHE A 409 7.82 -21.07 -5.09
N ALA A 410 7.07 -22.10 -4.70
CA ALA A 410 5.64 -22.20 -4.89
C ALA A 410 4.95 -21.63 -3.65
N LEU A 411 4.44 -20.40 -3.79
CA LEU A 411 3.70 -19.67 -2.77
C LEU A 411 2.23 -20.07 -2.86
N ALA A 412 1.80 -20.92 -1.94
CA ALA A 412 0.43 -21.44 -1.88
C ALA A 412 -0.04 -21.45 -0.43
N GLN A 413 -1.33 -21.22 -0.17
CA GLN A 413 -1.83 -21.24 1.21
C GLN A 413 -1.93 -22.66 1.77
N GLU A 414 -2.06 -23.64 0.87
CA GLU A 414 -2.16 -25.06 1.19
C GLU A 414 -1.04 -25.87 0.53
N THR A 415 -0.60 -26.92 1.21
CA THR A 415 0.51 -27.77 0.74
C THR A 415 0.18 -28.51 -0.56
N LEU A 416 -1.05 -28.99 -0.70
CA LEU A 416 -1.52 -29.69 -1.91
C LEU A 416 -1.55 -28.76 -3.13
N GLU A 417 -2.04 -27.53 -2.96
CA GLU A 417 -2.02 -26.50 -4.02
C GLU A 417 -0.58 -26.21 -4.47
N GLY A 418 0.34 -26.07 -3.52
CA GLY A 418 1.76 -25.90 -3.82
C GLY A 418 2.35 -27.09 -4.60
N LEU A 419 1.96 -28.31 -4.26
CA LEU A 419 2.40 -29.52 -4.96
C LEU A 419 1.87 -29.59 -6.40
N GLU A 420 0.59 -29.27 -6.59
CA GLU A 420 -0.03 -29.17 -7.93
C GLU A 420 0.68 -28.11 -8.79
N MET A 421 1.04 -26.98 -8.20
CA MET A 421 1.79 -25.92 -8.86
C MET A 421 3.17 -26.42 -9.33
N VAL A 422 3.90 -27.14 -8.47
CA VAL A 422 5.20 -27.76 -8.81
C VAL A 422 5.04 -28.78 -9.93
N GLN A 423 4.03 -29.65 -9.86
CA GLN A 423 3.76 -30.68 -10.87
C GLN A 423 3.38 -30.07 -12.23
N SER A 424 2.55 -29.02 -12.23
CA SER A 424 2.17 -28.29 -13.44
C SER A 424 3.38 -27.61 -14.09
N HIS A 425 4.21 -26.94 -13.28
CA HIS A 425 5.43 -26.31 -13.76
C HIS A 425 6.44 -27.33 -14.32
N MET A 426 6.60 -28.48 -13.66
CA MET A 426 7.41 -29.58 -14.18
C MET A 426 6.93 -30.03 -15.55
N THR A 427 5.61 -30.25 -15.72
CA THR A 427 5.01 -30.77 -16.96
C THR A 427 5.17 -29.80 -18.13
N SER A 428 5.02 -28.50 -17.89
CA SER A 428 5.20 -27.46 -18.93
C SER A 428 6.65 -27.28 -19.41
N GLN A 429 7.64 -27.74 -18.65
CA GLN A 429 9.08 -27.52 -18.90
C GLN A 429 9.81 -28.80 -19.36
N LEU A 430 9.07 -29.83 -19.77
CA LEU A 430 9.60 -31.14 -20.19
C LEU A 430 10.30 -31.15 -21.56
N GLU A 431 10.37 -30.01 -22.27
CA GLU A 431 11.05 -29.88 -23.58
C GLU A 431 12.56 -29.59 -23.49
N GLY A 432 13.16 -29.58 -22.30
CA GLY A 432 14.60 -29.31 -22.11
C GLY A 432 15.34 -30.36 -21.27
N SER A 433 16.49 -30.83 -21.78
CA SER A 433 17.60 -31.52 -21.07
C SER A 433 17.21 -32.39 -19.86
N THR A 434 17.11 -33.71 -20.08
CA THR A 434 16.70 -34.75 -19.11
C THR A 434 17.65 -34.98 -17.92
N THR A 435 18.70 -34.19 -17.76
CA THR A 435 19.77 -34.39 -16.75
C THR A 435 19.77 -33.35 -15.63
N ASP A 436 18.94 -32.30 -15.69
CA ASP A 436 19.01 -31.19 -14.74
C ASP A 436 18.11 -31.42 -13.51
N VAL A 437 18.71 -31.46 -12.33
CA VAL A 437 17.99 -31.62 -11.05
C VAL A 437 17.43 -30.26 -10.66
N ARG A 438 16.12 -30.16 -10.49
CA ARG A 438 15.45 -28.91 -10.11
C ARG A 438 14.92 -29.00 -8.70
N THR A 439 15.11 -27.93 -7.95
CA THR A 439 14.63 -27.83 -6.57
C THR A 439 13.48 -26.83 -6.51
N TYR A 440 12.48 -27.17 -5.69
CA TYR A 440 11.35 -26.32 -5.39
C TYR A 440 11.18 -26.21 -3.87
N ALA A 441 10.62 -25.10 -3.41
CA ALA A 441 10.21 -24.89 -2.03
C ALA A 441 8.73 -24.50 -2.02
N ILE A 442 7.88 -25.31 -1.41
CA ILE A 442 6.49 -24.95 -1.17
C ILE A 442 6.45 -24.17 0.14
N LEU A 443 6.01 -22.91 0.08
CA LEU A 443 5.96 -22.01 1.23
C LEU A 443 4.50 -21.63 1.51
N THR A 444 3.96 -22.11 2.64
CA THR A 444 2.58 -21.83 3.07
C THR A 444 2.48 -20.80 4.18
N LEU A 445 3.61 -20.21 4.60
CA LEU A 445 3.79 -19.43 5.84
C LEU A 445 3.59 -20.24 7.12
N ARG A 446 2.73 -21.25 7.12
CA ARG A 446 2.59 -22.21 8.23
C ARG A 446 3.67 -23.27 8.21
N CYS A 447 4.03 -23.74 7.02
CA CYS A 447 5.11 -24.70 6.86
C CYS A 447 5.96 -24.43 5.60
N ILE A 448 7.06 -25.18 5.51
CA ILE A 448 7.86 -25.31 4.30
C ILE A 448 8.10 -26.77 3.95
N ILE A 449 8.02 -27.08 2.66
CA ILE A 449 8.38 -28.39 2.09
C ILE A 449 9.36 -28.17 0.95
N LEU A 450 10.52 -28.82 1.00
CA LEU A 450 11.44 -28.83 -0.14
C LEU A 450 11.10 -30.00 -1.05
N CYS A 451 11.09 -29.75 -2.34
CA CYS A 451 10.83 -30.75 -3.38
C CYS A 451 12.03 -30.80 -4.34
N GLN A 452 12.35 -32.00 -4.80
CA GLN A 452 13.37 -32.22 -5.81
C GLN A 452 12.75 -32.99 -6.98
N VAL A 453 13.01 -32.50 -8.19
CA VAL A 453 12.58 -33.10 -9.45
C VAL A 453 13.82 -33.62 -10.18
N GLN A 454 13.81 -34.91 -10.51
CA GLN A 454 14.81 -35.54 -11.36
C GLN A 454 14.09 -36.36 -12.43
N GLY A 455 14.14 -35.90 -13.69
CA GLY A 455 13.35 -36.47 -14.78
C GLY A 455 11.84 -36.34 -14.49
N SER A 456 11.12 -37.46 -14.45
CA SER A 456 9.69 -37.51 -14.10
C SER A 456 9.41 -37.82 -12.62
N LYS A 457 10.45 -37.95 -11.79
CA LYS A 457 10.33 -38.30 -10.38
C LYS A 457 10.35 -37.04 -9.51
N LEU A 458 9.29 -36.84 -8.74
CA LEU A 458 9.16 -35.80 -7.72
C LEU A 458 9.30 -36.44 -6.34
N ILE A 459 10.23 -35.95 -5.52
CA ILE A 459 10.40 -36.33 -4.12
C ILE A 459 10.33 -35.08 -3.25
N TRP A 460 9.89 -35.22 -2.00
CA TRP A 460 9.70 -34.10 -1.07
C TRP A 460 10.19 -34.42 0.34
N THR A 461 10.52 -33.40 1.12
CA THR A 461 10.88 -33.52 2.55
C THR A 461 9.63 -33.71 3.41
N ARG A 462 9.83 -33.92 4.72
CA ARG A 462 8.77 -33.70 5.69
C ARG A 462 8.37 -32.21 5.70
N SER A 463 7.15 -31.94 6.12
CA SER A 463 6.67 -30.58 6.38
C SER A 463 7.25 -30.09 7.70
N GLU A 464 7.87 -28.91 7.67
CA GLU A 464 8.46 -28.26 8.84
C GLU A 464 7.71 -26.96 9.15
N ALA A 465 7.31 -26.79 10.41
CA ALA A 465 6.51 -25.65 10.86
C ALA A 465 7.31 -24.33 10.88
N LEU A 466 6.77 -23.29 10.24
CA LEU A 466 7.42 -21.99 10.08
C LEU A 466 6.82 -20.92 11.01
N PHE A 467 5.60 -20.43 10.77
CA PHE A 467 4.96 -19.41 11.61
C PHE A 467 3.74 -19.93 12.37
N ASP A 468 3.86 -21.13 12.94
CA ASP A 468 2.80 -21.77 13.71
C ASP A 468 2.67 -21.19 15.15
N ASP A 469 1.57 -21.53 15.83
CA ASP A 469 1.14 -20.94 17.11
C ASP A 469 2.21 -21.00 18.23
N ASP A 470 2.98 -22.09 18.31
CA ASP A 470 3.84 -22.38 19.47
C ASP A 470 5.33 -22.06 19.28
N SER A 471 5.87 -21.98 18.05
CA SER A 471 7.20 -21.42 17.69
C SER A 471 7.61 -21.77 16.25
N THR A 472 8.57 -21.02 15.69
CA THR A 472 9.21 -21.34 14.41
C THR A 472 10.27 -22.43 14.54
N SER A 473 10.17 -23.51 13.73
CA SER A 473 11.16 -24.59 13.66
C SER A 473 12.49 -24.08 13.09
N ASP A 474 13.59 -24.44 13.76
CA ASP A 474 14.95 -24.19 13.30
C ASP A 474 15.19 -24.86 11.93
N THR A 475 14.63 -26.06 11.73
CA THR A 475 14.70 -26.80 10.47
C THR A 475 13.97 -26.06 9.35
N ALA A 476 12.81 -25.45 9.63
CA ALA A 476 12.07 -24.67 8.63
C ALA A 476 12.87 -23.45 8.16
N ILE A 477 13.48 -22.73 9.11
CA ILE A 477 14.38 -21.60 8.80
C ILE A 477 15.56 -22.09 7.96
N ASP A 478 16.20 -23.19 8.38
CA ASP A 478 17.34 -23.76 7.67
C ASP A 478 16.95 -24.16 6.23
N MET A 479 15.76 -24.73 6.02
CA MET A 479 15.23 -25.08 4.69
C MET A 479 14.99 -23.85 3.82
N ILE A 480 14.47 -22.75 4.39
CA ILE A 480 14.26 -21.50 3.65
C ILE A 480 15.58 -20.89 3.22
N ILE A 481 16.53 -20.72 4.15
CA ILE A 481 17.85 -20.13 3.86
C ILE A 481 18.56 -20.99 2.81
N TRP A 482 18.51 -22.31 2.95
CA TRP A 482 19.10 -23.22 1.98
C TRP A 482 18.46 -23.05 0.60
N ALA A 483 17.12 -23.03 0.52
CA ALA A 483 16.39 -22.88 -0.74
C ALA A 483 16.76 -21.56 -1.46
N THR A 484 16.87 -20.45 -0.73
CA THR A 484 17.25 -19.16 -1.33
C THR A 484 18.72 -19.10 -1.75
N ASN A 485 19.61 -19.88 -1.12
CA ASN A 485 21.05 -19.87 -1.37
C ASN A 485 21.58 -20.96 -2.31
N THR A 486 20.72 -21.73 -2.98
CA THR A 486 21.11 -22.83 -3.90
C THR A 486 21.92 -22.40 -5.15
N THR A 487 22.40 -21.16 -5.20
CA THR A 487 23.55 -20.72 -6.00
C THR A 487 24.44 -19.79 -5.17
N SER A 488 25.19 -20.31 -4.19
CA SER A 488 26.56 -19.80 -4.05
C SER A 488 27.31 -20.25 -5.30
N ALA A 489 27.20 -19.48 -6.38
CA ALA A 489 28.36 -19.34 -7.26
C ALA A 489 29.50 -18.99 -6.31
N GLU A 490 30.50 -19.88 -6.16
CA GLU A 490 31.64 -19.67 -5.29
C GLU A 490 32.05 -18.20 -5.39
N GLN A 491 31.79 -17.43 -4.32
CA GLN A 491 32.11 -16.01 -4.33
C GLN A 491 33.60 -15.91 -4.62
N GLN A 492 33.93 -15.35 -5.78
CA GLN A 492 35.32 -15.19 -6.20
C GLN A 492 36.07 -14.50 -5.05
N PRO A 493 37.13 -15.12 -4.50
CA PRO A 493 37.83 -14.56 -3.36
C PRO A 493 38.29 -13.15 -3.72
N ASN A 494 37.71 -12.14 -3.06
CA ASN A 494 38.14 -10.76 -3.21
C ASN A 494 39.27 -10.47 -2.22
N ALA A 495 40.01 -9.38 -2.42
CA ALA A 495 41.17 -9.06 -1.57
C ALA A 495 40.80 -9.01 -0.06
N ILE A 496 39.56 -8.63 0.27
CA ILE A 496 39.07 -8.55 1.66
C ILE A 496 38.85 -9.94 2.27
N SER A 497 38.40 -10.93 1.50
CA SER A 497 38.19 -12.31 1.96
C SER A 497 39.47 -13.01 2.45
N SER A 498 40.64 -12.54 2.00
CA SER A 498 41.95 -13.04 2.41
C SER A 498 42.43 -12.49 3.76
N LEU A 499 41.77 -11.46 4.30
CA LEU A 499 42.14 -10.85 5.57
C LEU A 499 41.63 -11.69 6.75
N PRO A 500 42.30 -11.64 7.93
CA PRO A 500 41.77 -12.21 9.17
C PRO A 500 40.34 -11.72 9.46
N VAL A 501 39.51 -12.60 10.02
CA VAL A 501 38.08 -12.34 10.25
C VAL A 501 37.84 -11.08 11.10
N GLU A 502 38.73 -10.79 12.04
CA GLU A 502 38.68 -9.60 12.89
C GLU A 502 38.91 -8.30 12.10
N ILE A 503 39.70 -8.36 11.02
CA ILE A 503 39.90 -7.23 10.12
C ILE A 503 38.68 -7.09 9.21
N GLN A 504 38.11 -8.20 8.72
CA GLN A 504 36.87 -8.17 7.95
C GLN A 504 35.73 -7.52 8.75
N ASP A 505 35.55 -7.91 10.01
CA ASP A 505 34.53 -7.33 10.91
C ASP A 505 34.74 -5.82 11.13
N LYS A 506 35.98 -5.38 11.31
CA LYS A 506 36.30 -3.94 11.41
C LYS A 506 35.99 -3.19 10.11
N VAL A 507 36.28 -3.78 8.96
CA VAL A 507 35.95 -3.17 7.65
C VAL A 507 34.45 -3.01 7.49
N LEU A 508 33.67 -4.06 7.79
CA LEU A 508 32.20 -4.03 7.73
C LEU A 508 31.63 -2.97 8.69
N TYR A 509 32.14 -2.91 9.92
CA TYR A 509 31.73 -1.91 10.90
C TYR A 509 32.05 -0.48 10.46
N CYS A 510 33.21 -0.23 9.85
CA CYS A 510 33.57 1.10 9.34
C CYS A 510 32.81 1.47 8.05
N ALA A 511 32.40 0.48 7.25
CA ALA A 511 31.67 0.69 6.00
C ALA A 511 30.17 0.97 6.20
N THR A 512 29.65 0.73 7.40
CA THR A 512 28.21 0.80 7.69
C THR A 512 27.93 1.65 8.92
N THR A 513 26.67 2.04 9.08
CA THR A 513 26.21 2.96 10.13
C THR A 513 25.73 2.25 11.40
N SER A 514 25.47 0.94 11.33
CA SER A 514 24.98 0.13 12.45
C SER A 514 25.47 -1.31 12.35
N PHE A 515 25.36 -2.02 13.47
CA PHE A 515 25.69 -3.44 13.55
C PHE A 515 24.77 -4.33 12.69
N ILE A 516 23.49 -3.94 12.53
CA ILE A 516 22.54 -4.66 11.67
C ILE A 516 22.91 -4.47 10.19
N ALA A 517 23.32 -3.25 9.81
CA ALA A 517 23.83 -2.98 8.47
C ALA A 517 25.16 -3.73 8.20
N SER A 518 26.07 -3.79 9.18
CA SER A 518 27.30 -4.59 9.08
C SER A 518 26.98 -6.08 8.86
N ALA A 519 26.00 -6.61 9.58
CA ALA A 519 25.56 -8.00 9.48
C ALA A 519 25.02 -8.34 8.09
N LYS A 520 24.14 -7.47 7.56
CA LYS A 520 23.59 -7.62 6.21
C LYS A 520 24.69 -7.62 5.17
N LEU A 521 25.57 -6.61 5.22
CA LEU A 521 26.70 -6.50 4.28
C LEU A 521 27.66 -7.69 4.38
N GLY A 522 27.91 -8.20 5.60
CA GLY A 522 28.71 -9.40 5.81
C GLY A 522 28.09 -10.65 5.20
N CYS A 523 26.76 -10.78 5.23
CA CYS A 523 26.06 -11.87 4.56
C CYS A 523 26.13 -11.73 3.03
N GLU A 524 25.85 -10.53 2.50
CA GLU A 524 25.92 -10.25 1.05
C GLU A 524 27.33 -10.50 0.47
N LEU A 525 28.38 -10.17 1.23
CA LEU A 525 29.78 -10.30 0.78
C LEU A 525 30.45 -11.62 1.19
N GLY A 526 29.81 -12.43 2.03
CA GLY A 526 30.42 -13.63 2.62
C GLY A 526 31.55 -13.35 3.64
N LEU A 527 31.63 -12.12 4.18
CA LEU A 527 32.75 -11.63 5.00
C LEU A 527 32.40 -11.48 6.48
N GLY A 528 33.39 -11.69 7.36
CA GLY A 528 33.34 -11.42 8.80
C GLY A 528 33.00 -12.64 9.65
N SER A 529 32.63 -12.44 10.92
CA SER A 529 32.12 -13.46 11.84
C SER A 529 30.59 -13.54 11.87
N PRO A 530 29.99 -14.66 12.34
CA PRO A 530 28.55 -14.73 12.58
C PRO A 530 28.09 -13.68 13.59
N LEU A 531 26.93 -13.08 13.35
CA LEU A 531 26.44 -12.01 14.20
C LEU A 531 26.18 -12.50 15.63
N SER A 532 26.79 -11.83 16.61
CA SER A 532 26.62 -12.14 18.04
C SER A 532 25.37 -11.52 18.66
N TRP A 533 24.68 -10.62 17.93
CA TRP A 533 23.58 -9.79 18.43
C TRP A 533 23.94 -8.95 19.67
N VAL A 534 25.22 -8.61 19.80
CA VAL A 534 25.77 -7.76 20.87
C VAL A 534 26.66 -6.69 20.26
N ASP A 535 26.40 -5.42 20.58
CA ASP A 535 27.22 -4.27 20.15
C ASP A 535 27.70 -3.48 21.37
N GLY A 536 29.01 -3.31 21.50
CA GLY A 536 29.62 -2.59 22.64
C GLY A 536 29.29 -3.19 24.02
N GLY A 537 28.97 -4.49 24.10
CA GLY A 537 28.53 -5.17 25.33
C GLY A 537 27.04 -5.02 25.64
N LEU A 538 26.27 -4.37 24.76
CA LEU A 538 24.82 -4.23 24.87
C LEU A 538 24.12 -5.21 23.92
N GLN A 539 23.09 -5.89 24.41
CA GLN A 539 22.30 -6.80 23.60
C GLN A 539 21.43 -6.02 22.62
N ILE A 540 21.42 -6.42 21.36
CA ILE A 540 20.56 -5.83 20.33
C ILE A 540 19.21 -6.55 20.37
N MET A 541 18.15 -5.78 20.62
CA MET A 541 16.80 -6.31 20.82
C MET A 541 15.83 -5.73 19.81
N LEU A 542 14.83 -6.54 19.43
CA LEU A 542 13.68 -6.10 18.66
C LEU A 542 12.91 -5.03 19.45
N GLN A 543 12.77 -3.85 18.86
CA GLN A 543 12.00 -2.74 19.39
C GLN A 543 10.59 -2.79 18.82
N GLY A 544 9.64 -3.23 19.64
CA GLY A 544 8.23 -3.29 19.22
C GLY A 544 7.49 -1.96 19.28
N VAL A 545 8.06 -0.91 19.88
CA VAL A 545 7.36 0.35 20.20
C VAL A 545 8.16 1.57 19.75
N LYS A 546 7.49 2.50 19.07
CA LYS A 546 8.05 3.77 18.64
C LYS A 546 8.22 4.72 19.83
N ARG A 547 9.45 5.22 20.02
CA ARG A 547 9.83 6.12 21.13
C ARG A 547 10.59 7.35 20.62
N HIS A 548 10.61 8.41 21.44
CA HIS A 548 11.47 9.57 21.21
C HIS A 548 12.94 9.18 21.20
N ARG A 549 13.74 9.93 20.46
CA ARG A 549 15.18 9.75 20.37
C ARG A 549 15.91 11.03 20.78
N THR A 550 17.07 10.84 21.37
CA THR A 550 18.02 11.87 21.77
C THR A 550 19.35 11.61 21.08
N GLU A 551 20.27 12.59 21.08
CA GLU A 551 21.62 12.40 20.54
C GLU A 551 22.40 11.25 21.22
N SER A 552 22.06 10.93 22.47
CA SER A 552 22.63 9.82 23.23
C SER A 552 21.95 8.46 23.00
N SER A 553 20.86 8.42 22.21
CA SER A 553 20.19 7.17 21.90
C SER A 553 21.02 6.35 20.91
N PRO A 554 21.24 5.04 21.16
CA PRO A 554 21.96 4.21 20.20
C PRO A 554 21.17 4.12 18.90
N VAL A 555 21.88 3.89 17.80
CA VAL A 555 21.32 3.75 16.44
C VAL A 555 20.23 2.67 16.47
N GLU A 556 19.12 2.97 15.81
CA GLU A 556 18.01 2.03 15.68
C GLU A 556 17.79 1.73 14.20
N SER A 557 17.94 0.46 13.86
CA SER A 557 17.96 -0.03 12.49
C SER A 557 16.63 -0.65 12.14
N GLN A 558 15.90 -0.03 11.22
CA GLN A 558 14.61 -0.51 10.76
C GLN A 558 14.76 -1.27 9.45
N ILE A 559 14.03 -2.38 9.31
CA ILE A 559 13.95 -3.11 8.04
C ILE A 559 12.74 -2.61 7.24
N HIS A 560 12.95 -2.28 5.98
CA HIS A 560 11.96 -1.76 5.05
C HIS A 560 11.89 -2.64 3.80
N PHE A 561 10.68 -2.91 3.33
CA PHE A 561 10.42 -3.51 2.02
C PHE A 561 10.04 -2.38 1.06
N GLY A 562 10.95 -2.06 0.14
CA GLY A 562 10.84 -0.84 -0.65
C GLY A 562 10.82 0.41 0.25
N ARG A 563 9.69 1.12 0.27
CA ARG A 563 9.52 2.35 1.09
C ARG A 563 8.67 2.14 2.35
N ILE A 564 8.22 0.91 2.59
CA ILE A 564 7.30 0.57 3.68
C ILE A 564 8.07 -0.14 4.78
N MET A 565 7.87 0.28 6.02
CA MET A 565 8.51 -0.32 7.19
C MET A 565 7.90 -1.69 7.48
N SER A 566 8.74 -2.71 7.69
CA SER A 566 8.32 -4.11 7.86
C SER A 566 7.75 -4.45 9.24
N GLY A 567 7.79 -3.51 10.18
CA GLY A 567 7.55 -3.74 11.61
C GLY A 567 8.79 -4.10 12.41
N LEU A 568 9.89 -4.47 11.75
CA LEU A 568 11.14 -4.84 12.41
C LEU A 568 12.04 -3.64 12.64
N SER A 569 12.39 -3.42 13.90
CA SER A 569 13.30 -2.37 14.34
C SER A 569 14.23 -2.92 15.40
N TYR A 570 15.53 -2.66 15.31
CA TYR A 570 16.54 -3.21 16.20
C TYR A 570 17.32 -2.10 16.88
N LYS A 571 17.54 -2.24 18.18
CA LYS A 571 18.31 -1.26 18.96
C LYS A 571 19.05 -1.93 20.11
N PRO A 572 20.28 -1.50 20.42
CA PRO A 572 20.97 -1.90 21.65
C PRO A 572 20.18 -1.50 22.90
N GLU A 573 20.02 -2.43 23.84
CA GLU A 573 19.36 -2.19 25.12
C GLU A 573 20.20 -1.25 25.99
N ARG A 574 19.59 -0.18 26.51
CA ARG A 574 20.29 0.77 27.38
C ARG A 574 20.44 0.13 28.76
N ASN A 575 21.69 -0.14 29.17
CA ASN A 575 21.96 -0.56 30.53
C ASN A 575 21.86 0.68 31.44
N ASP A 576 20.73 0.88 32.12
CA ASP A 576 20.51 2.02 33.04
C ASP A 576 21.48 2.04 34.25
N ARG A 577 22.40 1.07 34.33
CA ARG A 577 23.46 0.96 35.36
C ARG A 577 24.84 1.49 34.93
N ILE A 578 25.04 1.91 33.68
CA ILE A 578 26.35 2.39 33.21
C ILE A 578 26.24 3.87 32.84
N LEU A 579 26.72 4.73 33.75
CA LEU A 579 27.02 6.13 33.45
C LEU A 579 28.01 6.19 32.27
N PRO A 580 27.88 7.13 31.34
CA PRO A 580 28.74 7.19 30.17
C PRO A 580 30.19 7.44 30.61
N VAL A 581 31.05 6.46 30.38
CA VAL A 581 32.50 6.71 30.35
C VAL A 581 32.74 7.67 29.19
N SER A 582 33.20 8.87 29.52
CA SER A 582 33.63 9.89 28.57
C SER A 582 34.56 9.26 27.54
N ARG A 583 34.23 9.43 26.25
CA ARG A 583 35.20 9.25 25.16
C ARG A 583 36.36 10.21 25.40
N PHE A 584 37.43 9.70 26.01
CA PHE A 584 38.69 10.42 26.14
C PHE A 584 39.36 10.55 24.77
N LEU A 585 39.57 11.80 24.38
CA LEU A 585 40.72 12.35 23.64
C LEU A 585 41.23 11.60 22.39
N VAL A 586 40.90 12.13 21.21
CA VAL A 586 41.87 12.20 20.09
C VAL A 586 42.18 13.67 19.86
N GLY A 587 43.48 13.99 20.01
CA GLY A 587 44.00 15.34 20.15
C GLY A 587 43.89 16.20 18.89
N LYS A 588 43.68 17.51 19.14
CA LYS A 588 44.03 18.58 18.21
C LYS A 588 45.55 18.58 18.00
N LEU A 589 46.00 18.22 16.81
CA LEU A 589 47.31 18.63 16.31
C LEU A 589 47.23 20.12 15.95
N GLY A 590 48.02 20.92 16.68
CA GLY A 590 48.16 22.35 16.48
C GLY A 590 48.88 22.67 15.17
N ARG A 591 48.49 23.80 14.57
CA ARG A 591 49.35 24.55 13.64
C ARG A 591 50.41 25.27 14.46
N GLY A 592 51.66 24.91 14.23
CA GLY A 592 52.85 25.76 14.38
C GLY A 592 53.53 25.80 13.03
#